data_AF-A0A2V5MJA8-F1
#
_entry.id   AF-A0A2V5MJA8-F1
#
_cell.length_a   1.000
_cell.length_b   1.000
_cell.length_c   1.000
_cell.angle_alpha   90.00
_cell.angle_beta   90.00
_cell.angle_gamma   90.00
#
_symmetry.space_group_name_H-M   'P 1'
#
loop_
_entity.id
_entity.type
_entity.pdbx_description
1 polymer ?
#
loop_
_entity_poly.entity_id
_entity_poly.type
_entity_poly.pdbx_seq_one_letter_code
_entity_poly.pdbx_strand_id
1 'polypeptide(L)'
;GLDAPWNLFVRDNESMRREAERRFLASINQWLEEPIEDCLAIARDGRPCIESKTPVDIEDALGMYHGNIFQDAPTFPFAERREQVGTWGVETEHENVFLCGSSALRGGAVSGIPGHNAARAVLARV
;
A
#
# COMPACT_ATOMS: atom_id res chain seq x y z
N GLY A 1 -6.22 -7.76 -6.09
CA GLY A 1 -5.28 -8.01 -4.99
C GLY A 1 -6.01 -8.76 -3.89
N LEU A 2 -5.28 -9.50 -3.06
CA LEU A 2 -5.82 -10.16 -1.87
C LEU A 2 -5.45 -9.32 -0.65
N ASP A 3 -6.43 -9.02 0.21
CA ASP A 3 -6.13 -8.54 1.55
C ASP A 3 -5.84 -9.76 2.43
N ALA A 4 -4.57 -9.96 2.75
CA ALA A 4 -4.08 -11.13 3.47
C ALA A 4 -3.14 -10.69 4.59
N PRO A 5 -3.37 -11.14 5.83
CA PRO A 5 -2.57 -10.69 6.96
C PRO A 5 -1.13 -11.21 6.86
N TRP A 6 -0.18 -10.34 7.23
CA TRP A 6 1.27 -10.63 7.22
C TRP A 6 1.65 -11.91 7.96
N ASN A 7 0.92 -12.24 9.04
CA ASN A 7 1.17 -13.43 9.86
C ASN A 7 0.98 -14.76 9.12
N LEU A 8 0.26 -14.78 7.99
CA LEU A 8 0.14 -15.96 7.13
C LEU A 8 1.45 -16.24 6.39
N PHE A 9 2.28 -15.22 6.16
CA PHE A 9 3.46 -15.31 5.30
C PHE A 9 4.76 -15.39 6.08
N VAL A 10 4.87 -14.76 7.26
CA VAL A 10 6.14 -14.64 8.02
C VAL A 10 6.87 -15.98 8.27
N ARG A 11 6.14 -17.09 8.46
CA ARG A 11 6.75 -18.39 8.79
C ARG A 11 7.28 -19.14 7.58
N ASP A 12 6.58 -19.07 6.45
CA ASP A 12 6.89 -19.78 5.20
C ASP A 12 6.42 -18.93 4.01
N ASN A 13 7.12 -17.82 3.78
CA ASN A 13 6.71 -16.80 2.82
C ASN A 13 6.63 -17.38 1.40
N GLU A 14 7.60 -18.23 1.03
CA GLU A 14 7.71 -18.77 -0.32
C GLU A 14 6.54 -19.71 -0.67
N SER A 15 6.23 -20.67 0.21
CA SER A 15 5.13 -21.61 -0.04
C SER A 15 3.77 -20.92 0.04
N MET A 16 3.60 -20.01 1.01
CA MET A 16 2.35 -19.28 1.18
C MET A 16 2.11 -18.30 0.04
N ARG A 17 3.15 -17.67 -0.52
CA ARG A 17 3.05 -16.87 -1.75
C ARG A 17 2.55 -17.70 -2.92
N ARG A 18 3.16 -18.88 -3.17
CA ARG A 18 2.73 -19.78 -4.26
C ARG A 18 1.29 -20.23 -4.10
N GLU A 19 0.89 -20.59 -2.89
CA GLU A 19 -0.49 -21.03 -2.63
C GLU A 19 -1.49 -19.88 -2.77
N ALA A 20 -1.13 -18.67 -2.32
CA ALA A 20 -1.95 -17.48 -2.50
C ALA A 20 -2.13 -17.13 -3.99
N GLU A 21 -1.05 -17.16 -4.79
CA GLU A 21 -1.08 -16.95 -6.23
C GLU A 21 -2.00 -17.98 -6.91
N ARG A 22 -1.81 -19.28 -6.62
CA ARG A 22 -2.62 -20.36 -7.17
C ARG A 22 -4.11 -20.18 -6.85
N ARG A 23 -4.45 -19.83 -5.61
CA ARG A 23 -5.84 -19.58 -5.19
C ARG A 23 -6.42 -18.32 -5.82
N PHE A 24 -5.61 -17.28 -5.97
CA PHE A 24 -6.04 -16.03 -6.60
C PHE A 24 -6.39 -16.24 -8.07
N LEU A 25 -5.52 -16.91 -8.83
CA LEU A 25 -5.76 -17.27 -10.23
C LEU A 25 -7.02 -18.14 -10.36
N ALA A 26 -7.13 -19.19 -9.54
CA ALA A 26 -8.31 -20.04 -9.52
C ALA A 26 -9.61 -19.28 -9.16
N SER A 27 -9.53 -18.25 -8.31
CA SER A 27 -10.67 -17.41 -7.95
C SER A 27 -11.07 -16.46 -9.08
N ILE A 28 -10.12 -15.88 -9.81
CA ILE A 28 -10.39 -15.01 -10.95
C ILE A 28 -11.01 -15.83 -12.08
N ASN A 29 -10.45 -16.99 -12.39
CA ASN A 29 -10.91 -17.86 -13.48
C ASN A 29 -12.34 -18.39 -13.31
N GLN A 30 -12.94 -18.29 -12.12
CA GLN A 30 -14.37 -18.60 -11.93
C GLN A 30 -15.29 -17.60 -12.65
N TRP A 31 -14.78 -16.43 -13.03
CA TRP A 31 -15.55 -15.33 -13.60
C TRP A 31 -15.15 -14.99 -15.04
N LEU A 32 -14.17 -15.70 -15.60
CA LEU A 32 -13.66 -15.47 -16.95
C LEU A 32 -14.16 -16.55 -17.91
N GLU A 33 -14.27 -16.20 -19.20
CA GLU A 33 -14.63 -17.14 -20.26
C GLU A 33 -13.50 -18.14 -20.56
N GLU A 34 -12.25 -17.70 -20.45
CA GLU A 34 -11.03 -18.51 -20.56
C GLU A 34 -10.11 -18.26 -19.36
N PRO A 35 -9.19 -19.19 -19.01
CA PRO A 35 -8.22 -18.98 -17.95
C PRO A 35 -7.35 -17.74 -18.21
N ILE A 36 -7.14 -16.89 -17.20
CA ILE A 36 -6.33 -15.68 -17.31
C ILE A 36 -4.88 -15.98 -17.73
N GLU A 37 -4.39 -17.18 -17.41
CA GLU A 37 -3.08 -17.68 -17.76
C GLU A 37 -2.85 -17.75 -19.28
N ASP A 38 -3.90 -18.00 -20.07
CA ASP A 38 -3.84 -18.05 -21.53
C ASP A 38 -3.66 -16.65 -22.14
N CYS A 39 -3.99 -15.60 -21.38
CA CYS A 39 -3.78 -14.20 -21.75
C CYS A 39 -2.42 -13.65 -21.31
N LEU A 40 -1.63 -14.40 -20.53
CA LEU A 40 -0.33 -13.93 -20.04
C LEU A 40 0.75 -14.07 -21.12
N ALA A 41 1.57 -13.02 -21.25
CA ALA A 41 2.79 -13.12 -22.04
C ALA A 41 3.72 -14.19 -21.46
N ILE A 42 4.51 -14.84 -22.32
CA ILE A 42 5.51 -15.83 -21.90
C ILE A 42 6.89 -15.16 -21.88
N ALA A 43 7.59 -15.28 -20.74
CA ALA A 43 8.94 -14.78 -20.56
C ALA A 43 9.98 -15.64 -21.31
N ARG A 44 11.22 -15.13 -21.40
CA ARG A 44 12.32 -15.82 -22.11
C ARG A 44 12.65 -17.20 -21.55
N ASP A 45 12.33 -17.44 -20.29
CA ASP A 45 12.54 -18.72 -19.59
C ASP A 45 11.35 -19.68 -19.71
N GLY A 46 10.33 -19.32 -20.51
CA GLY A 46 9.15 -20.14 -20.75
C GLY A 46 8.05 -20.01 -19.68
N ARG A 47 8.23 -19.19 -18.65
CA ARG A 47 7.21 -18.98 -17.61
C ARG A 47 6.22 -17.87 -17.98
N PRO A 48 4.97 -17.92 -17.51
CA PRO A 48 4.06 -16.78 -17.62
C PRO A 48 4.63 -15.53 -16.95
N CYS A 49 4.42 -14.37 -17.55
CA CYS A 49 4.80 -13.07 -17.01
C CYS A 49 3.87 -12.67 -15.86
N ILE A 50 4.05 -13.32 -14.71
CA ILE A 50 3.34 -13.03 -13.47
C ILE A 50 4.35 -12.83 -12.32
N GLU A 51 4.09 -11.84 -11.48
CA GLU A 51 4.82 -11.60 -10.24
C GLU A 51 3.82 -11.45 -9.08
N SER A 52 4.07 -12.20 -8.01
CA SER A 52 3.36 -12.05 -6.75
C SER A 52 4.29 -11.47 -5.68
N LYS A 53 3.78 -10.53 -4.88
CA LYS A 53 4.46 -9.97 -3.70
C LYS A 53 3.56 -10.15 -2.49
N THR A 54 4.12 -10.68 -1.41
CA THR A 54 3.45 -10.81 -0.12
C THR A 54 3.67 -9.56 0.73
N PRO A 55 2.95 -9.42 1.86
CA PRO A 55 3.25 -8.36 2.82
C PRO A 55 4.71 -8.37 3.32
N VAL A 56 5.33 -9.56 3.45
CA VAL A 56 6.76 -9.70 3.81
C VAL A 56 7.65 -9.17 2.68
N ASP A 57 7.35 -9.53 1.42
CA ASP A 57 8.12 -9.04 0.27
C ASP A 57 8.02 -7.51 0.13
N ILE A 58 6.86 -6.93 0.44
CA ILE A 58 6.63 -5.47 0.40
C ILE A 58 7.40 -4.78 1.52
N GLU A 59 7.39 -5.36 2.73
CA GLU A 59 8.17 -4.86 3.86
C GLU A 59 9.67 -4.87 3.56
N ASP A 60 10.21 -5.98 3.05
CA ASP A 60 11.62 -6.11 2.70
C ASP A 60 12.04 -5.16 1.57
N ALA A 61 11.20 -5.00 0.54
CA ALA A 61 11.54 -4.19 -0.63
C ALA A 61 11.35 -2.68 -0.41
N LEU A 62 10.36 -2.28 0.38
CA LEU A 62 9.93 -0.88 0.48
C LEU A 62 10.01 -0.30 1.90
N GLY A 63 10.35 -1.11 2.91
CA GLY A 63 10.33 -0.68 4.31
C GLY A 63 8.94 -0.38 4.85
N MET A 64 7.88 -0.89 4.19
CA MET A 64 6.50 -0.69 4.64
C MET A 64 6.18 -1.72 5.71
N TYR A 65 6.01 -1.27 6.95
CA TYR A 65 5.75 -2.14 8.09
C TYR A 65 4.60 -3.11 7.83
N HIS A 66 4.87 -4.40 7.99
CA HIS A 66 3.97 -5.51 7.67
C HIS A 66 3.31 -5.44 6.28
N GLY A 67 3.97 -4.80 5.31
CA GLY A 67 3.45 -4.61 3.97
C GLY A 67 2.23 -3.68 3.87
N ASN A 68 1.98 -2.83 4.87
CA ASN A 68 0.84 -1.92 4.86
C ASN A 68 1.01 -0.82 3.78
N ILE A 69 0.37 -1.01 2.63
CA ILE A 69 0.41 -0.08 1.50
C ILE A 69 -0.23 1.28 1.78
N PHE A 70 -1.08 1.37 2.81
CA PHE A 70 -1.65 2.64 3.27
C PHE A 70 -0.74 3.37 4.25
N GLN A 71 0.32 2.71 4.75
CA GLN A 71 1.32 3.23 5.70
C GLN A 71 0.77 3.62 7.08
N ASP A 72 -0.52 3.90 7.19
CA ASP A 72 -1.29 4.03 8.43
C ASP A 72 -2.79 3.75 8.15
N ALA A 73 -3.63 3.77 9.19
CA ALA A 73 -5.08 3.71 9.03
C ALA A 73 -5.60 4.95 8.31
N PRO A 74 -6.51 4.81 7.32
CA PRO A 74 -7.17 5.94 6.69
C PRO A 74 -7.90 6.80 7.73
N THR A 75 -7.79 8.11 7.59
CA THR A 75 -8.42 9.08 8.49
C THR A 75 -9.46 9.92 7.75
N PHE A 76 -10.45 10.40 8.49
CA PHE A 76 -11.47 11.28 7.92
C PHE A 76 -10.85 12.64 7.51
N PRO A 77 -11.44 13.34 6.52
CA PRO A 77 -10.91 14.60 6.02
C PRO A 77 -11.09 15.78 6.98
N PHE A 78 -11.86 15.62 8.05
CA PHE A 78 -12.13 16.63 9.08
C PHE A 78 -11.28 16.41 10.34
N ALA A 79 -11.15 17.45 11.17
CA ALA A 79 -10.51 17.32 12.47
C ALA A 79 -11.40 16.48 13.40
N GLU A 80 -10.86 15.40 13.94
CA GLU A 80 -11.55 14.52 14.90
C GLU A 80 -11.30 14.98 16.34
N ARG A 81 -10.23 15.75 16.57
CA ARG A 81 -9.87 16.32 17.86
C ARG A 81 -9.62 17.82 17.76
N ARG A 82 -9.83 18.54 18.87
CA ARG A 82 -9.75 20.01 18.91
C ARG A 82 -8.37 20.54 18.54
N GLU A 83 -7.31 19.86 18.96
CA GLU A 83 -5.92 20.21 18.66
C GLU A 83 -5.55 20.05 17.18
N GLN A 84 -6.35 19.32 16.39
CA GLN A 84 -6.14 19.17 14.95
C GLN A 84 -6.82 20.28 14.14
N VAL A 85 -7.60 21.15 14.78
CA VAL A 85 -8.28 22.26 14.10
C VAL A 85 -7.25 23.29 13.65
N GLY A 86 -7.26 23.64 12.37
CA GLY A 86 -6.33 24.61 11.78
C GLY A 86 -4.98 24.03 11.34
N THR A 87 -4.70 22.76 11.62
CA THR A 87 -3.52 22.05 11.10
C THR A 87 -3.79 21.48 9.72
N TRP A 88 -2.74 21.19 8.95
CA TRP A 88 -2.82 20.54 7.65
C TRP A 88 -2.85 19.00 7.75
N GLY A 89 -2.48 18.43 8.89
CA GLY A 89 -2.45 16.99 9.13
C GLY A 89 -1.13 16.31 8.73
N VAL A 90 -0.11 17.12 8.49
CA VAL A 90 1.22 16.73 7.98
C VAL A 90 2.33 17.16 8.95
N GLU A 91 1.98 17.97 9.95
CA GLU A 91 2.89 18.45 10.98
C GLU A 91 3.40 17.31 11.86
N THR A 92 4.67 17.38 12.26
CA THR A 92 5.29 16.47 13.23
C THR A 92 5.68 17.22 14.50
N GLU A 93 6.22 16.53 15.50
CA GLU A 93 6.79 17.16 16.70
C GLU A 93 8.05 17.98 16.41
N HIS A 94 8.68 17.76 15.26
CA HIS A 94 9.86 18.51 14.83
C HIS A 94 9.45 19.66 13.93
N GLU A 95 9.88 20.88 14.28
CA GLU A 95 9.45 22.10 13.61
C GLU A 95 9.58 22.03 12.09
N ASN A 96 10.72 21.67 11.54
CA ASN A 96 10.95 21.71 10.09
C ASN A 96 10.77 20.37 9.36
N VAL A 97 10.04 19.42 9.96
CA VAL A 97 9.80 18.09 9.38
C VAL A 97 8.30 17.86 9.21
N PHE A 98 7.90 17.45 8.01
CA PHE A 98 6.50 17.22 7.63
C PHE A 98 6.32 15.89 6.92
N LEU A 99 5.16 15.26 7.12
CA LEU A 99 4.76 14.04 6.42
C LEU A 99 4.17 14.39 5.05
N CYS A 100 4.79 13.87 4.00
CA CYS A 100 4.38 14.06 2.60
C CYS A 100 3.83 12.77 1.96
N GLY A 101 3.82 11.67 2.72
CA GLY A 101 3.42 10.33 2.27
C GLY A 101 2.03 9.90 2.74
N SER A 102 1.65 8.66 2.43
CA SER A 102 0.32 8.12 2.74
C SER A 102 0.01 7.99 4.23
N SER A 103 1.03 8.05 5.09
CA SER A 103 0.87 8.05 6.54
C SER A 103 0.40 9.39 7.12
N ALA A 104 0.25 10.45 6.31
CA ALA A 104 -0.28 11.72 6.79
C ALA A 104 -1.80 11.65 7.03
N LEU A 105 -2.31 12.52 7.91
CA LEU A 105 -3.75 12.62 8.14
C LEU A 105 -4.45 13.20 6.90
N ARG A 106 -5.74 12.86 6.73
CA ARG A 106 -6.66 13.45 5.74
C ARG A 106 -6.20 13.24 4.29
N GLY A 107 -5.42 12.19 4.05
CA GLY A 107 -4.84 11.86 2.76
C GLY A 107 -4.28 10.45 2.81
N GLY A 108 -3.81 9.94 1.68
CA GLY A 108 -3.36 8.56 1.59
C GLY A 108 -3.30 8.04 0.16
N ALA A 109 -2.71 6.85 0.02
CA ALA A 109 -2.54 6.17 -1.25
C ALA A 109 -1.98 7.11 -2.35
N VAL A 110 -2.58 7.06 -3.54
CA VAL A 110 -2.15 7.81 -4.72
C VAL A 110 -2.87 9.16 -4.86
N SER A 111 -3.46 9.70 -3.79
CA SER A 111 -4.30 10.91 -3.87
C SER A 111 -3.52 12.22 -4.07
N GLY A 112 -2.23 12.26 -3.69
CA GLY A 112 -1.42 13.48 -3.73
C GLY A 112 -1.78 14.54 -2.67
N ILE A 113 -2.81 14.30 -1.85
CA ILE A 113 -3.25 15.23 -0.80
C ILE A 113 -2.15 15.47 0.25
N PRO A 114 -1.45 14.44 0.78
CA PRO A 114 -0.37 14.67 1.74
C PRO A 114 0.73 15.59 1.22
N GLY A 115 1.12 15.44 -0.05
CA GLY A 115 2.12 16.30 -0.67
C GLY A 115 1.65 17.73 -0.86
N HIS A 116 0.40 17.93 -1.28
CA HIS A 116 -0.22 19.25 -1.32
C HIS A 116 -0.22 19.91 0.07
N ASN A 117 -0.70 19.19 1.09
CA ASN A 117 -0.82 19.68 2.45
C ASN A 117 0.54 20.03 3.05
N ALA A 118 1.56 19.19 2.85
CA ALA A 118 2.92 19.45 3.30
C ALA A 118 3.47 20.74 2.67
N ALA A 119 3.27 20.94 1.36
CA ALA A 119 3.68 22.18 0.70
C ALA A 119 2.95 23.42 1.26
N ARG A 120 1.64 23.33 1.52
CA ARG A 120 0.86 24.42 2.12
C ARG A 120 1.30 24.72 3.56
N ALA A 121 1.60 23.70 4.35
CA ALA A 121 2.08 23.84 5.71
C ALA A 121 3.44 24.56 5.76
N VAL A 122 4.35 24.23 4.83
CA VAL A 122 5.64 24.92 4.68
C VAL A 122 5.45 26.39 4.28
N LEU A 123 4.63 26.66 3.26
CA LEU A 123 4.40 28.02 2.77
C LEU A 123 3.73 28.94 3.81
N ALA A 124 2.92 28.39 4.72
CA ALA A 124 2.25 29.16 5.77
C ALA A 124 3.20 29.59 6.91
N ARG A 125 4.44 29.11 6.92
CA ARG A 125 5.47 29.45 7.93
C ARG A 125 6.49 30.47 7.43
N VAL A 126 6.37 30.92 6.18
CA VAL A 126 7.19 31.98 5.58
C VAL A 126 6.55 33.33 5.82
#